data_AF-A0A850BTX2-F1
#
_entry.id   AF-A0A850BTX2-F1
#
_cell.length_a   1.000
_cell.length_b   1.000
_cell.length_c   1.000
_cell.angle_alpha   90.00
_cell.angle_beta   90.00
_cell.angle_gamma   90.00
#
_symmetry.space_group_name_H-M   'P 1'
#
loop_
_entity.id
_entity.type
_entity.pdbx_description
1 polymer ?
#
loop_
_entity_poly.entity_id
_entity_poly.type
_entity_poly.pdbx_seq_one_letter_code
_entity_poly.pdbx_strand_id
1 'polypeptide(L)'
;MDRRGRAEPRRGFVFIAIAWLFALFFGARPLAAHVIPNSATLGQLTRAASVAAVAKITAPHAMVELGDAKIRRFVVEAEIIEVLRGDIPKGPVRFVPHGHGAEAYEAGEETFIFLQPIEQNRELAGSKLASAVRFAGIDEVADRITLRPSNRGVYLEAARAYASIAAEPSETRGDALRRITLSLLTSSEPRLASFALKDLVLAGADPSADPKVTADDLPALLAVLEDPSRALSLRVGLLGELERRKLVEGAPRWVKLLKESPAAELSTVARIAGRRAYPEVTAELVRWMEGTDPQAATAAAAALGAPGNEAAVDPLGRAVWGSDAKLRWAAIQSLGRIASEPARAVLKRAASEHPDAETRRAAQTEINLLAARRAAPSESGDAATKEPITPKEPSQGGSLVRAHWKTFALLGGILIAAAGVFVFIRRRFQRGGAPR
;
A
#
# COMPACT_ATOMS: atom_id res chain seq x y z
N MET A 1 27.94 35.43 -38.66
CA MET A 1 28.93 34.61 -37.91
C MET A 1 28.65 34.77 -36.43
N ASP A 2 28.53 33.64 -35.72
CA ASP A 2 28.41 33.46 -34.25
C ASP A 2 27.20 34.09 -33.52
N ARG A 3 26.07 33.40 -33.28
CA ARG A 3 25.79 32.32 -32.30
C ARG A 3 26.40 32.53 -30.90
N ARG A 4 25.61 33.08 -29.98
CA ARG A 4 25.53 32.64 -28.57
C ARG A 4 24.30 33.25 -27.87
N GLY A 5 23.16 32.58 -27.99
CA GLY A 5 21.97 32.87 -27.19
C GLY A 5 22.19 32.43 -25.74
N ARG A 6 21.98 33.35 -24.79
CA ARG A 6 21.91 33.04 -23.36
C ARG A 6 20.66 32.20 -23.10
N ALA A 7 20.84 30.99 -22.60
CA ALA A 7 19.77 30.15 -22.10
C ALA A 7 19.32 30.68 -20.72
N GLU A 8 18.05 31.07 -20.61
CA GLU A 8 17.40 31.24 -19.31
C GLU A 8 17.25 29.89 -18.60
N PRO A 9 17.55 29.77 -17.29
CA PRO A 9 17.26 28.55 -16.57
C PRO A 9 15.75 28.38 -16.40
N ARG A 10 15.21 27.37 -17.08
CA ARG A 10 13.81 26.93 -17.02
C ARG A 10 13.34 26.79 -15.56
N ARG A 11 12.34 27.60 -15.20
CA ARG A 11 11.58 27.57 -13.92
C ARG A 11 10.87 26.23 -13.60
N GLY A 12 11.06 25.18 -14.41
CA GLY A 12 10.48 23.84 -14.22
C GLY A 12 11.29 22.89 -13.31
N PHE A 13 12.56 23.18 -13.01
CA PHE A 13 13.39 22.24 -12.22
C PHE A 13 13.28 22.39 -10.69
N VAL A 14 12.79 23.54 -10.20
CA VAL A 14 12.70 23.80 -8.75
C VAL A 14 11.43 23.21 -8.12
N PHE A 15 10.35 23.04 -8.91
CA PHE A 15 9.12 22.40 -8.42
C PHE A 15 9.24 20.88 -8.28
N ILE A 16 10.11 20.24 -9.07
CA ILE A 16 10.33 18.80 -9.00
C ILE A 16 11.13 18.46 -7.72
N ALA A 17 12.14 19.25 -7.34
CA ALA A 17 12.93 18.99 -6.13
C ALA A 17 12.13 19.11 -4.82
N ILE A 18 11.09 19.96 -4.77
CA ILE A 18 10.23 20.12 -3.57
C ILE A 18 9.18 19.01 -3.47
N ALA A 19 8.69 18.49 -4.61
CA ALA A 19 7.78 17.34 -4.63
C ALA A 19 8.45 16.04 -4.15
N TRP A 20 9.75 15.85 -4.46
CA TRP A 20 10.53 14.70 -3.97
C TRP A 20 10.84 14.78 -2.47
N LEU A 21 10.99 15.98 -1.90
CA LEU A 21 11.16 16.18 -0.46
C LEU A 21 9.85 16.02 0.34
N PHE A 22 8.70 16.37 -0.26
CA PHE A 22 7.38 16.13 0.34
C PHE A 22 7.01 14.63 0.40
N ALA A 23 7.42 13.83 -0.59
CA ALA A 23 7.22 12.39 -0.60
C ALA A 23 8.02 11.64 0.50
N LEU A 24 9.07 12.25 1.05
CA LEU A 24 9.87 11.69 2.14
C LEU A 24 9.30 11.96 3.54
N PHE A 25 8.43 12.96 3.71
CA PHE A 25 8.03 13.45 5.04
C PHE A 25 6.53 13.41 5.36
N PHE A 26 5.64 13.38 4.36
CA PHE A 26 4.20 13.24 4.59
C PHE A 26 3.66 12.03 3.83
N GLY A 27 3.61 10.89 4.53
CA GLY A 27 2.73 9.77 4.18
C GLY A 27 2.87 9.26 2.75
N ALA A 28 4.09 8.99 2.29
CA ALA A 28 4.25 7.98 1.25
C ALA A 28 3.67 6.68 1.80
N ARG A 29 2.60 6.20 1.15
CA ARG A 29 2.18 4.79 1.23
C ARG A 29 3.45 3.94 1.19
N PRO A 30 3.57 2.93 2.06
CA PRO A 30 4.80 2.17 2.17
C PRO A 30 5.23 1.72 0.79
N LEU A 31 6.52 1.90 0.45
CA LEU A 31 7.15 1.13 -0.61
C LEU A 31 6.94 -0.35 -0.23
N ALA A 32 5.87 -0.90 -0.77
CA ALA A 32 5.62 -2.32 -0.81
C ALA A 32 6.71 -2.90 -1.72
N ALA A 33 7.31 -4.01 -1.28
CA ALA A 33 7.82 -4.98 -2.23
C ALA A 33 6.68 -5.27 -3.23
N HIS A 34 6.78 -4.70 -4.44
CA HIS A 34 5.94 -4.88 -5.63
C HIS A 34 4.60 -5.62 -5.44
N VAL A 35 3.71 -5.06 -4.63
CA VAL A 35 2.27 -5.35 -4.69
C VAL A 35 1.63 -4.05 -5.14
N ILE A 36 1.17 -4.03 -6.38
CA ILE A 36 0.48 -2.89 -6.99
C ILE A 36 -0.72 -2.58 -6.07
N PRO A 37 -0.79 -1.39 -5.44
CA PRO A 37 -1.75 -1.12 -4.37
C PRO A 37 -3.23 -1.27 -4.76
N ASN A 38 -3.52 -1.35 -6.07
CA ASN A 38 -4.87 -1.48 -6.62
C ASN A 38 -5.12 -2.80 -7.38
N SER A 39 -4.18 -3.74 -7.45
CA SER A 39 -4.38 -4.93 -8.28
C SER A 39 -5.34 -5.93 -7.61
N ALA A 40 -6.41 -6.35 -8.27
CA ALA A 40 -7.34 -7.37 -7.76
C ALA A 40 -6.65 -8.74 -7.60
N THR A 41 -7.06 -9.51 -6.58
CA THR A 41 -6.60 -10.91 -6.41
C THR A 41 -7.36 -11.85 -7.34
N LEU A 42 -6.82 -13.05 -7.57
CA LEU A 42 -7.52 -14.09 -8.33
C LEU A 42 -8.91 -14.39 -7.75
N GLY A 43 -9.03 -14.46 -6.42
CA GLY A 43 -10.31 -14.67 -5.74
C GLY A 43 -11.28 -13.50 -5.96
N GLN A 44 -10.80 -12.26 -5.87
CA GLN A 44 -11.61 -11.05 -6.11
C GLN A 44 -12.11 -11.00 -7.56
N LEU A 45 -11.23 -11.21 -8.54
CA LEU A 45 -11.59 -11.25 -9.97
C LEU A 45 -12.60 -12.36 -10.27
N THR A 46 -12.35 -13.57 -9.76
CA THR A 46 -13.25 -14.71 -9.96
C THR A 46 -14.63 -14.46 -9.38
N ARG A 47 -14.73 -13.78 -8.22
CA ARG A 47 -16.01 -13.40 -7.59
C ARG A 47 -16.72 -12.24 -8.29
N ALA A 48 -15.97 -11.24 -8.76
CA ALA A 48 -16.54 -10.07 -9.42
C ALA A 48 -17.01 -10.35 -10.85
N ALA A 49 -16.36 -11.28 -11.56
CA ALA A 49 -16.69 -11.59 -12.94
C ALA A 49 -18.03 -12.33 -13.05
N SER A 50 -18.81 -12.00 -14.09
CA SER A 50 -19.95 -12.82 -14.51
C SER A 50 -19.49 -14.07 -15.26
N VAL A 51 -18.36 -13.97 -15.98
CA VAL A 51 -17.69 -15.07 -16.66
C VAL A 51 -16.21 -15.04 -16.26
N ALA A 52 -15.71 -16.16 -15.74
CA ALA A 52 -14.28 -16.38 -15.55
C ALA A 52 -13.87 -17.58 -16.40
N ALA A 53 -12.87 -17.41 -17.25
CA ALA A 53 -12.47 -18.42 -18.22
C ALA A 53 -10.97 -18.39 -18.48
N VAL A 54 -10.45 -19.50 -19.01
CA VAL A 54 -9.16 -19.53 -19.69
C VAL A 54 -9.39 -19.38 -21.18
N ALA A 55 -8.67 -18.44 -21.78
CA ALA A 55 -8.74 -18.19 -23.20
C ALA A 55 -7.35 -18.04 -23.82
N LYS A 56 -7.25 -18.41 -25.09
CA LYS A 56 -6.10 -18.11 -25.93
C LYS A 56 -6.38 -16.87 -26.76
N ILE A 57 -5.54 -15.85 -26.66
CA ILE A 57 -5.73 -14.61 -27.42
C ILE A 57 -5.49 -14.88 -28.91
N THR A 58 -6.45 -14.52 -29.76
CA THR A 58 -6.36 -14.71 -31.22
C THR A 58 -6.05 -13.39 -31.93
N ALA A 59 -6.70 -12.30 -31.52
CA ALA A 59 -6.42 -10.96 -32.03
C ALA A 59 -6.45 -9.91 -30.88
N PRO A 60 -5.29 -9.48 -30.36
CA PRO A 60 -5.23 -8.55 -29.23
C PRO A 60 -5.67 -7.11 -29.55
N HIS A 61 -5.65 -6.73 -30.84
CA HIS A 61 -5.91 -5.38 -31.32
C HIS A 61 -6.94 -5.37 -32.46
N ALA A 62 -7.96 -6.23 -32.38
CA ALA A 62 -9.02 -6.24 -33.37
C ALA A 62 -9.78 -4.90 -33.35
N MET A 63 -10.27 -4.49 -34.52
CA MET A 63 -10.97 -3.22 -34.68
C MET A 63 -12.44 -3.48 -35.01
N VAL A 64 -13.32 -2.82 -34.27
CA VAL A 64 -14.76 -2.82 -34.55
C VAL A 64 -15.16 -1.43 -35.05
N GLU A 65 -15.86 -1.41 -36.18
CA GLU A 65 -16.42 -0.19 -36.77
C GLU A 65 -17.82 0.07 -36.21
N LEU A 66 -18.08 1.32 -35.77
CA LEU A 66 -19.32 1.70 -35.11
C LEU A 66 -20.05 2.79 -35.92
N GLY A 67 -21.13 2.43 -36.62
CA GLY A 67 -21.93 3.35 -37.45
C GLY A 67 -21.25 3.67 -38.80
N ASP A 68 -21.49 4.86 -39.35
CA ASP A 68 -20.93 5.33 -40.63
C ASP A 68 -19.40 5.47 -40.56
N ALA A 69 -18.69 4.35 -40.70
CA ALA A 69 -17.27 4.12 -41.02
C ALA A 69 -16.16 4.89 -40.27
N LYS A 70 -16.46 5.88 -39.42
CA LYS A 70 -15.48 6.83 -38.87
C LYS A 70 -15.05 6.57 -37.42
N ILE A 71 -15.74 5.71 -36.69
CA ILE A 71 -15.40 5.38 -35.30
C ILE A 71 -14.90 3.94 -35.24
N ARG A 72 -13.59 3.77 -35.02
CA ARG A 72 -12.97 2.48 -34.76
C ARG A 72 -12.62 2.35 -33.29
N ARG A 73 -12.87 1.18 -32.72
CA ARG A 73 -12.56 0.89 -31.32
C ARG A 73 -11.85 -0.45 -31.22
N PHE A 74 -10.85 -0.49 -30.34
CA PHE A 74 -10.09 -1.69 -30.05
C PHE A 74 -10.92 -2.66 -29.22
N VAL A 75 -10.85 -3.93 -29.61
CA VAL A 75 -11.40 -5.08 -28.89
C VAL A 75 -10.37 -6.19 -28.90
N VAL A 76 -10.51 -7.11 -27.94
CA VAL A 76 -9.72 -8.33 -27.90
C VAL A 76 -10.60 -9.46 -28.39
N GLU A 77 -10.06 -10.26 -29.31
CA GLU A 77 -10.63 -11.55 -29.68
C GLU A 77 -9.79 -12.67 -29.09
N ALA A 78 -10.48 -13.69 -28.56
CA ALA A 78 -9.87 -14.83 -27.93
C ALA A 78 -10.71 -16.09 -28.18
N GLU A 79 -10.09 -17.25 -27.99
CA GLU A 79 -10.73 -18.56 -28.02
C GLU A 79 -10.84 -19.09 -26.58
N ILE A 80 -12.05 -19.24 -26.05
CA ILE A 80 -12.31 -19.82 -24.73
C ILE A 80 -12.03 -21.31 -24.77
N ILE A 81 -11.04 -21.74 -23.98
CA ILE A 81 -10.61 -23.13 -23.85
C ILE A 81 -11.34 -23.81 -22.69
N GLU A 82 -11.54 -23.08 -21.60
CA GLU A 82 -12.16 -23.58 -20.38
C GLU A 82 -13.00 -22.49 -19.71
N VAL A 83 -14.21 -22.86 -19.30
CA VAL A 83 -15.11 -21.99 -18.55
C VAL A 83 -15.04 -22.44 -17.10
N LEU A 84 -14.63 -21.53 -16.23
CA LEU A 84 -14.50 -21.79 -14.79
C LEU A 84 -15.79 -21.37 -14.07
N ARG A 85 -16.37 -20.25 -14.51
CA ARG A 85 -17.60 -19.68 -13.97
C ARG A 85 -18.36 -18.95 -15.08
N GLY A 86 -19.69 -18.98 -15.01
CA GLY A 86 -20.58 -18.25 -15.90
C GLY A 86 -21.14 -19.13 -17.02
N ASP A 87 -22.22 -18.66 -17.64
CA ASP A 87 -22.88 -19.34 -18.75
C ASP A 87 -22.40 -18.76 -20.09
N ILE A 88 -21.36 -19.38 -20.64
CA ILE A 88 -20.80 -19.07 -21.95
C ILE A 88 -20.27 -20.37 -22.57
N PRO A 89 -20.47 -20.62 -23.88
CA PRO A 89 -19.85 -21.78 -24.52
C PRO A 89 -18.34 -21.59 -24.64
N LYS A 90 -17.62 -22.71 -24.77
CA LYS A 90 -16.26 -22.69 -25.32
C LYS A 90 -16.28 -22.21 -26.77
N GLY A 91 -15.18 -21.63 -27.23
CA GLY A 91 -15.10 -21.08 -28.57
C GLY A 91 -14.81 -19.57 -28.60
N PRO A 92 -15.07 -18.90 -29.72
CA PRO A 92 -14.65 -17.53 -29.92
C PRO A 92 -15.41 -16.56 -29.02
N VAL A 93 -14.67 -15.64 -28.42
CA VAL A 93 -15.20 -14.53 -27.62
C VAL A 93 -14.54 -13.23 -28.05
N ARG A 94 -15.34 -12.16 -28.04
CA ARG A 94 -14.89 -10.79 -28.27
C ARG A 94 -15.29 -9.95 -27.07
N PHE A 95 -14.35 -9.16 -26.56
CA PHE A 95 -14.59 -8.28 -25.41
C PHE A 95 -13.82 -6.97 -25.51
N VAL A 96 -14.31 -5.95 -24.83
CA VAL A 96 -13.59 -4.67 -24.66
C VAL A 96 -12.66 -4.81 -23.46
N PRO A 97 -11.33 -4.65 -23.58
CA PRO A 97 -10.43 -4.71 -22.44
C PRO A 97 -10.63 -3.51 -21.50
N HIS A 98 -10.31 -3.66 -20.21
CA HIS A 98 -10.40 -2.56 -19.25
C HIS A 98 -9.29 -1.52 -19.51
N GLY A 99 -9.64 -0.22 -19.58
CA GLY A 99 -8.69 0.89 -19.73
C GLY A 99 -7.88 0.90 -21.05
N HIS A 100 -6.60 1.28 -20.99
CA HIS A 100 -5.63 1.24 -22.12
C HIS A 100 -5.17 -0.20 -22.47
N GLY A 101 -5.90 -1.24 -22.05
CA GLY A 101 -5.43 -2.63 -21.96
C GLY A 101 -5.26 -3.42 -23.26
N ALA A 102 -5.56 -2.86 -24.45
CA ALA A 102 -5.33 -3.57 -25.72
C ALA A 102 -3.83 -3.86 -25.95
N GLU A 103 -2.96 -2.91 -25.61
CA GLU A 103 -1.50 -2.99 -25.83
C GLU A 103 -0.80 -4.07 -25.00
N ALA A 104 -1.50 -4.68 -24.04
CA ALA A 104 -0.91 -5.67 -23.15
C ALA A 104 -1.06 -7.10 -23.68
N TYR A 105 -2.08 -7.40 -24.49
CA TYR A 105 -2.33 -8.78 -24.92
C TYR A 105 -1.42 -9.18 -26.09
N GLU A 106 -0.93 -10.41 -26.07
CA GLU A 106 -0.09 -11.01 -27.11
C GLU A 106 -0.84 -12.11 -27.85
N ALA A 107 -0.78 -12.10 -29.18
CA ALA A 107 -1.41 -13.15 -29.98
C ALA A 107 -0.80 -14.52 -29.65
N GLY A 108 -1.67 -15.49 -29.35
CA GLY A 108 -1.29 -16.85 -29.02
C GLY A 108 -1.08 -17.12 -27.52
N GLU A 109 -1.07 -16.10 -26.66
CA GLU A 109 -0.93 -16.31 -25.22
C GLU A 109 -2.18 -16.96 -24.62
N GLU A 110 -1.99 -17.86 -23.65
CA GLU A 110 -3.08 -18.32 -22.78
C GLU A 110 -3.14 -17.43 -21.53
N THR A 111 -4.32 -16.96 -21.18
CA THR A 111 -4.54 -16.10 -20.01
C THR A 111 -5.89 -16.40 -19.39
N PHE A 112 -6.05 -16.07 -18.12
CA PHE A 112 -7.40 -15.87 -17.60
C PHE A 112 -8.01 -14.62 -18.23
N ILE A 113 -9.31 -14.70 -18.49
CA ILE A 113 -10.16 -13.56 -18.81
C ILE A 113 -11.29 -13.48 -17.78
N PHE A 114 -11.53 -12.28 -17.29
CA PHE A 114 -12.58 -11.99 -16.31
C PHE A 114 -13.54 -10.99 -16.94
N LEU A 115 -14.73 -11.45 -17.28
CA LEU A 115 -15.68 -10.69 -18.08
C LEU A 115 -16.95 -10.36 -17.31
N GLN A 116 -17.51 -9.19 -17.60
CA GLN A 116 -18.87 -8.79 -17.26
C GLN A 116 -19.65 -8.44 -18.54
N PRO A 117 -20.98 -8.55 -18.54
CA PRO A 117 -21.81 -7.95 -19.59
C PRO A 117 -21.48 -6.47 -19.75
N ILE A 118 -21.35 -6.00 -20.99
CA ILE A 118 -20.95 -4.62 -21.27
C ILE A 118 -21.94 -3.59 -20.69
N GLU A 119 -23.20 -3.98 -20.53
CA GLU A 119 -24.27 -3.20 -19.93
C GLU A 119 -24.06 -2.95 -18.43
N GLN A 120 -23.24 -3.77 -17.77
CA GLN A 120 -22.85 -3.57 -16.37
C GLN A 120 -21.66 -2.63 -16.22
N ASN A 121 -20.93 -2.35 -17.32
CA ASN A 121 -19.82 -1.42 -17.29
C ASN A 121 -20.34 0.03 -17.34
N ARG A 122 -20.08 0.79 -16.27
CA ARG A 122 -20.57 2.18 -16.10
C ARG A 122 -20.15 3.12 -17.23
N GLU A 123 -18.99 2.90 -17.85
CA GLU A 123 -18.45 3.74 -18.91
C GLU A 123 -18.94 3.32 -20.30
N LEU A 124 -19.24 2.03 -20.49
CA LEU A 124 -19.54 1.45 -21.80
C LEU A 124 -21.01 1.11 -22.04
N ALA A 125 -21.83 0.98 -20.99
CA ALA A 125 -23.21 0.51 -21.08
C ALA A 125 -24.09 1.29 -22.07
N GLY A 126 -23.91 2.62 -22.14
CA GLY A 126 -24.66 3.49 -23.06
C GLY A 126 -23.95 3.77 -24.40
N SER A 127 -22.81 3.12 -24.66
CA SER A 127 -22.00 3.41 -25.83
C SER A 127 -22.42 2.59 -27.05
N LYS A 128 -22.05 3.06 -28.26
CA LYS A 128 -22.23 2.27 -29.50
C LYS A 128 -21.47 0.92 -29.47
N LEU A 129 -20.50 0.74 -28.57
CA LEU A 129 -19.82 -0.56 -28.42
C LEU A 129 -20.76 -1.62 -27.88
N ALA A 130 -21.74 -1.25 -27.05
CA ALA A 130 -22.69 -2.19 -26.47
C ALA A 130 -23.55 -2.90 -27.52
N SER A 131 -23.74 -2.30 -28.70
CA SER A 131 -24.42 -2.97 -29.82
C SER A 131 -23.54 -3.91 -30.64
N ALA A 132 -22.21 -3.90 -30.43
CA ALA A 132 -21.26 -4.66 -31.25
C ALA A 132 -20.43 -5.69 -30.47
N VAL A 133 -20.37 -5.56 -29.13
CA VAL A 133 -19.59 -6.43 -28.25
C VAL A 133 -20.40 -6.70 -27.00
N ARG A 134 -20.50 -7.98 -26.60
CA ARG A 134 -21.31 -8.41 -25.45
C ARG A 134 -20.61 -8.21 -24.10
N PHE A 135 -19.29 -8.28 -24.07
CA PHE A 135 -18.52 -8.35 -22.83
C PHE A 135 -17.49 -7.22 -22.71
N ALA A 136 -17.24 -6.82 -21.47
CA ALA A 136 -16.10 -6.00 -21.09
C ALA A 136 -15.25 -6.77 -20.07
N GLY A 137 -13.93 -6.67 -20.19
CA GLY A 137 -12.99 -7.14 -19.18
C GLY A 137 -13.11 -6.31 -17.90
N ILE A 138 -12.90 -6.95 -16.75
CA ILE A 138 -12.87 -6.28 -15.43
C ILE A 138 -11.46 -6.21 -14.84
N ASP A 139 -10.52 -7.00 -15.35
CA ASP A 139 -9.14 -7.02 -14.92
C ASP A 139 -8.35 -5.85 -15.51
N GLU A 140 -7.62 -5.13 -14.66
CA GLU A 140 -6.63 -4.15 -15.12
C GLU A 140 -5.39 -4.85 -15.68
N VAL A 141 -4.53 -4.12 -16.42
CA VAL A 141 -3.27 -4.67 -16.93
C VAL A 141 -2.41 -5.29 -15.81
N ALA A 142 -2.41 -4.67 -14.63
CA ALA A 142 -1.73 -5.16 -13.43
C ALA A 142 -2.30 -6.49 -12.87
N ASP A 143 -3.55 -6.80 -13.20
CA ASP A 143 -4.30 -7.94 -12.69
C ASP A 143 -4.18 -9.17 -13.59
N ARG A 144 -3.67 -8.98 -14.82
CA ARG A 144 -3.55 -10.06 -15.80
C ARG A 144 -2.68 -11.19 -15.30
N ILE A 145 -3.14 -12.41 -15.58
CA ILE A 145 -2.48 -13.65 -15.20
C ILE A 145 -2.33 -14.50 -16.47
N THR A 146 -1.19 -14.34 -17.14
CA THR A 146 -0.79 -15.18 -18.26
C THR A 146 -0.40 -16.57 -17.76
N LEU A 147 -0.97 -17.59 -18.39
CA LEU A 147 -0.75 -19.00 -18.10
C LEU A 147 0.40 -19.53 -18.95
N ARG A 148 1.52 -19.85 -18.29
CA ARG A 148 2.68 -20.47 -18.91
C ARG A 148 2.69 -21.97 -18.57
N PRO A 149 3.32 -22.83 -19.40
CA PRO A 149 3.39 -24.25 -19.10
C PRO A 149 3.87 -24.57 -17.67
N SER A 150 4.80 -23.77 -17.13
CA SER A 150 5.37 -23.95 -15.79
C SER A 150 4.42 -23.63 -14.62
N ASN A 151 3.41 -22.77 -14.81
CA ASN A 151 2.52 -22.31 -13.73
C ASN A 151 1.04 -22.64 -13.97
N ARG A 152 0.69 -23.07 -15.19
CA ARG A 152 -0.69 -23.29 -15.64
C ARG A 152 -1.49 -24.19 -14.71
N GLY A 153 -0.90 -25.30 -14.26
CA GLY A 153 -1.58 -26.26 -13.39
C GLY A 153 -2.00 -25.63 -12.05
N VAL A 154 -1.05 -25.00 -11.35
CA VAL A 154 -1.26 -24.41 -10.02
C VAL A 154 -2.28 -23.27 -10.07
N TYR A 155 -2.19 -22.42 -11.10
CA TYR A 155 -3.17 -21.34 -11.29
C TYR A 155 -4.56 -21.83 -11.64
N LEU A 156 -4.68 -22.86 -12.48
CA LEU A 156 -5.97 -23.44 -12.82
C LEU A 156 -6.64 -24.09 -11.62
N GLU A 157 -5.88 -24.84 -10.82
CA GLU A 157 -6.38 -25.43 -9.59
C GLU A 157 -6.92 -24.34 -8.64
N ALA A 158 -6.16 -23.26 -8.43
CA ALA A 158 -6.57 -22.13 -7.63
C ALA A 158 -7.87 -21.47 -8.16
N ALA A 159 -7.94 -21.21 -9.47
CA ALA A 159 -9.09 -20.56 -10.08
C ALA A 159 -10.35 -21.43 -10.04
N ARG A 160 -10.22 -22.74 -10.29
CA ARG A 160 -11.33 -23.71 -10.16
C ARG A 160 -11.84 -23.78 -8.73
N ALA A 161 -10.93 -23.80 -7.75
CA ALA A 161 -11.32 -23.83 -6.35
C ALA A 161 -12.10 -22.56 -5.95
N TYR A 162 -11.66 -21.38 -6.40
CA TYR A 162 -12.45 -20.15 -6.17
C TYR A 162 -13.79 -20.15 -6.90
N ALA A 163 -13.85 -20.69 -8.13
CA ALA A 163 -15.09 -20.77 -8.89
C ALA A 163 -16.12 -21.72 -8.26
N SER A 164 -15.66 -22.80 -7.61
CA SER A 164 -16.57 -23.77 -6.96
C SER A 164 -17.21 -23.24 -5.68
N ILE A 165 -16.64 -22.20 -5.05
CA ILE A 165 -17.19 -21.61 -3.80
C ILE A 165 -18.65 -21.16 -3.94
N ALA A 166 -19.05 -20.69 -5.12
CA ALA A 166 -20.44 -20.27 -5.34
C ALA A 166 -21.44 -21.42 -5.24
N ALA A 167 -21.01 -22.65 -5.54
CA ALA A 167 -21.83 -23.86 -5.44
C ALA A 167 -21.77 -24.53 -4.05
N GLU A 168 -20.83 -24.13 -3.18
CA GLU A 168 -20.71 -24.68 -1.84
C GLU A 168 -21.93 -24.30 -0.97
N PRO A 169 -22.48 -25.25 -0.20
CA PRO A 169 -23.49 -24.95 0.82
C PRO A 169 -23.01 -23.87 1.79
N SER A 170 -23.93 -23.00 2.23
CA SER A 170 -23.57 -21.88 3.11
C SER A 170 -22.88 -22.32 4.41
N GLU A 171 -23.22 -23.51 4.91
CA GLU A 171 -22.67 -24.09 6.15
C GLU A 171 -21.20 -24.52 6.01
N THR A 172 -20.80 -25.01 4.83
CA THR A 172 -19.44 -25.52 4.56
C THR A 172 -18.55 -24.53 3.82
N ARG A 173 -19.14 -23.45 3.27
CA ARG A 173 -18.44 -22.46 2.43
C ARG A 173 -17.25 -21.82 3.12
N GLY A 174 -17.39 -21.48 4.40
CA GLY A 174 -16.29 -20.91 5.19
C GLY A 174 -15.09 -21.86 5.30
N ASP A 175 -15.35 -23.16 5.43
CA ASP A 175 -14.29 -24.17 5.52
C ASP A 175 -13.67 -24.48 4.16
N ALA A 176 -14.45 -24.43 3.08
CA ALA A 176 -13.93 -24.46 1.72
C ALA A 176 -12.99 -23.27 1.47
N LEU A 177 -13.40 -22.05 1.83
CA LEU A 177 -12.56 -20.84 1.72
C LEU A 177 -11.30 -20.93 2.57
N ARG A 178 -11.37 -21.49 3.78
CA ARG A 178 -10.18 -21.76 4.60
C ARG A 178 -9.20 -22.68 3.89
N ARG A 179 -9.68 -23.82 3.34
CA ARG A 179 -8.82 -24.77 2.62
C ARG A 179 -8.15 -24.13 1.40
N ILE A 180 -8.88 -23.33 0.65
CA ILE A 180 -8.33 -22.56 -0.48
C ILE A 180 -7.27 -21.58 0.01
N THR A 181 -7.59 -20.78 1.03
CA THR A 181 -6.66 -19.79 1.59
C THR A 181 -5.35 -20.44 2.03
N LEU A 182 -5.45 -21.57 2.75
CA LEU A 182 -4.27 -22.33 3.18
C LEU A 182 -3.45 -22.84 1.99
N SER A 183 -4.09 -23.51 1.02
CA SER A 183 -3.43 -24.05 -0.17
C SER A 183 -2.66 -22.97 -0.95
N LEU A 184 -3.23 -21.77 -1.05
CA LEU A 184 -2.59 -20.67 -1.76
C LEU A 184 -1.46 -20.04 -0.96
N LEU A 185 -1.60 -19.86 0.36
CA LEU A 185 -0.53 -19.35 1.23
C LEU A 185 0.71 -20.26 1.20
N THR A 186 0.50 -21.58 1.10
CA THR A 186 1.57 -22.59 1.03
C THR A 186 2.05 -22.87 -0.40
N SER A 187 1.43 -22.27 -1.42
CA SER A 187 1.78 -22.48 -2.83
C SER A 187 3.21 -22.05 -3.15
N SER A 188 3.92 -22.83 -3.95
CA SER A 188 5.24 -22.45 -4.47
C SER A 188 5.20 -21.22 -5.38
N GLU A 189 4.04 -20.90 -5.96
CA GLU A 189 3.84 -19.73 -6.82
C GLU A 189 3.73 -18.43 -5.99
N PRO A 190 4.73 -17.53 -6.02
CA PRO A 190 4.79 -16.39 -5.10
C PRO A 190 3.60 -15.43 -5.21
N ARG A 191 3.06 -15.26 -6.42
CA ARG A 191 1.93 -14.35 -6.65
C ARG A 191 0.62 -14.90 -6.08
N LEU A 192 0.41 -16.22 -6.10
CA LEU A 192 -0.76 -16.85 -5.46
C LEU A 192 -0.70 -16.73 -3.93
N ALA A 193 0.46 -16.97 -3.34
CA ALA A 193 0.65 -16.77 -1.90
C ALA A 193 0.43 -15.31 -1.49
N SER A 194 0.89 -14.36 -2.31
CA SER A 194 0.67 -12.93 -2.11
C SER A 194 -0.81 -12.55 -2.24
N PHE A 195 -1.55 -13.14 -3.20
CA PHE A 195 -2.99 -12.96 -3.31
C PHE A 195 -3.74 -13.46 -2.09
N ALA A 196 -3.43 -14.67 -1.62
CA ALA A 196 -4.08 -15.25 -0.45
C ALA A 196 -3.80 -14.45 0.82
N LEU A 197 -2.57 -13.96 1.00
CA LEU A 197 -2.24 -13.06 2.11
C LEU A 197 -3.00 -11.74 2.01
N LYS A 198 -3.08 -11.13 0.82
CA LYS A 198 -3.86 -9.89 0.60
C LYS A 198 -5.33 -10.10 0.95
N ASP A 199 -5.92 -11.17 0.43
CA ASP A 199 -7.31 -11.55 0.69
C ASP A 199 -7.53 -11.78 2.20
N LEU A 200 -6.63 -12.50 2.89
CA LEU A 200 -6.71 -12.75 4.33
C LEU A 200 -6.60 -11.48 5.17
N VAL A 201 -5.74 -10.54 4.80
CA VAL A 201 -5.55 -9.26 5.51
C VAL A 201 -6.75 -8.33 5.32
N LEU A 202 -7.38 -8.36 4.13
CA LEU A 202 -8.55 -7.55 3.79
C LEU A 202 -9.88 -8.23 4.16
N ALA A 203 -9.83 -9.46 4.68
CA ALA A 203 -10.98 -10.21 5.15
C ALA A 203 -11.81 -9.38 6.13
N GLY A 204 -13.12 -9.32 5.90
CA GLY A 204 -14.08 -8.76 6.84
C GLY A 204 -14.35 -9.68 8.03
N ALA A 205 -15.57 -9.63 8.53
CA ALA A 205 -16.03 -10.43 9.67
C ALA A 205 -17.00 -11.56 9.29
N ASP A 206 -17.31 -11.75 8.00
CA ASP A 206 -18.24 -12.79 7.55
C ASP A 206 -17.51 -14.14 7.43
N PRO A 207 -17.71 -15.09 8.36
CA PRO A 207 -16.99 -16.36 8.36
C PRO A 207 -17.36 -17.27 7.18
N SER A 208 -18.44 -16.97 6.45
CA SER A 208 -18.92 -17.75 5.31
C SER A 208 -18.42 -17.22 3.96
N ALA A 209 -18.02 -15.95 3.90
CA ALA A 209 -17.59 -15.27 2.68
C ALA A 209 -16.12 -14.82 2.72
N ASP A 210 -15.57 -14.61 3.92
CA ASP A 210 -14.22 -14.10 4.10
C ASP A 210 -13.18 -15.22 4.26
N PRO A 211 -11.98 -15.06 3.67
CA PRO A 211 -10.87 -15.99 3.85
C PRO A 211 -10.42 -15.99 5.32
N LYS A 212 -10.11 -17.19 5.83
CA LYS A 212 -9.71 -17.41 7.23
C LYS A 212 -8.61 -18.47 7.34
N VAL A 213 -7.91 -18.41 8.47
CA VAL A 213 -6.99 -19.45 8.96
C VAL A 213 -7.27 -19.69 10.44
N THR A 214 -7.03 -20.92 10.91
CA THR A 214 -7.27 -21.35 12.30
C THR A 214 -5.99 -21.88 12.96
N ALA A 215 -6.10 -22.26 14.24
CA ALA A 215 -4.98 -22.87 14.97
C ALA A 215 -4.50 -24.18 14.31
N ASP A 216 -5.41 -24.95 13.70
CA ASP A 216 -5.07 -26.20 13.01
C ASP A 216 -4.18 -25.98 11.79
N ASP A 217 -4.18 -24.78 11.21
CA ASP A 217 -3.36 -24.41 10.06
C ASP A 217 -1.93 -24.04 10.45
N LEU A 218 -1.67 -23.80 11.74
CA LEU A 218 -0.40 -23.28 12.23
C LEU A 218 0.83 -24.09 11.78
N PRO A 219 0.85 -25.44 11.80
CA PRO A 219 2.03 -26.19 11.36
C PRO A 219 2.44 -25.83 9.91
N ALA A 220 1.47 -25.75 8.99
CA ALA A 220 1.73 -25.42 7.60
C ALA A 220 2.12 -23.94 7.42
N LEU A 221 1.47 -23.03 8.14
CA LEU A 221 1.76 -21.60 8.06
C LEU A 221 3.10 -21.25 8.70
N LEU A 222 3.49 -21.92 9.78
CA LEU A 222 4.81 -21.79 10.39
C LEU A 222 5.90 -22.29 9.44
N ALA A 223 5.67 -23.39 8.70
CA ALA A 223 6.62 -23.83 7.68
C ALA A 223 6.86 -22.75 6.61
N VAL A 224 5.82 -22.04 6.17
CA VAL A 224 5.97 -20.89 5.25
C VAL A 224 6.73 -19.74 5.90
N LEU A 225 6.49 -19.46 7.19
CA LEU A 225 7.19 -18.41 7.93
C LEU A 225 8.66 -18.72 8.18
N GLU A 226 9.05 -19.98 8.25
CA GLU A 226 10.40 -20.43 8.58
C GLU A 226 11.26 -20.74 7.37
N ASP A 227 10.66 -20.90 6.19
CA ASP A 227 11.37 -21.19 4.95
C ASP A 227 12.01 -19.89 4.36
N PRO A 228 13.35 -19.78 4.34
CA PRO A 228 14.04 -18.60 3.82
C PRO A 228 13.97 -18.45 2.30
N SER A 229 13.56 -19.49 1.56
CA SER A 229 13.32 -19.39 0.12
C SER A 229 12.03 -18.63 -0.22
N ARG A 230 11.13 -18.50 0.76
CA ARG A 230 9.87 -17.75 0.61
C ARG A 230 10.16 -16.26 0.65
N ALA A 231 9.44 -15.51 -0.18
CA ALA A 231 9.55 -14.06 -0.22
C ALA A 231 9.39 -13.44 1.18
N LEU A 232 10.32 -12.58 1.59
CA LEU A 232 10.28 -11.97 2.91
C LEU A 232 8.98 -11.18 3.15
N SER A 233 8.43 -10.52 2.12
CA SER A 233 7.15 -9.81 2.20
C SER A 233 5.99 -10.72 2.62
N LEU A 234 5.95 -11.95 2.11
CA LEU A 234 4.99 -12.97 2.51
C LEU A 234 5.21 -13.36 3.98
N ARG A 235 6.45 -13.68 4.36
CA ARG A 235 6.79 -14.10 5.73
C ARG A 235 6.42 -13.02 6.76
N VAL A 236 6.83 -11.78 6.50
CA VAL A 236 6.53 -10.63 7.35
C VAL A 236 5.02 -10.37 7.44
N GLY A 237 4.33 -10.35 6.30
CA GLY A 237 2.90 -10.08 6.25
C GLY A 237 2.08 -11.18 6.94
N LEU A 238 2.43 -12.44 6.70
CA LEU A 238 1.80 -13.59 7.34
C LEU A 238 2.03 -13.58 8.86
N LEU A 239 3.24 -13.30 9.35
CA LEU A 239 3.51 -13.23 10.78
C LEU A 239 2.66 -12.13 11.45
N GLY A 240 2.61 -10.94 10.83
CA GLY A 240 1.78 -9.85 11.32
C GLY A 240 0.29 -10.19 11.34
N GLU A 241 -0.19 -10.95 10.36
CA GLU A 241 -1.58 -11.37 10.27
C GLU A 241 -1.94 -12.47 11.29
N LEU A 242 -1.07 -13.46 11.49
CA LEU A 242 -1.27 -14.49 12.50
C LEU A 242 -1.29 -13.90 13.92
N GLU A 243 -0.41 -12.94 14.19
CA GLU A 243 -0.38 -12.23 15.46
C GLU A 243 -1.62 -11.35 15.66
N ARG A 244 -2.07 -10.63 14.64
CA ARG A 244 -3.34 -9.86 14.68
C ARG A 244 -4.53 -10.75 15.04
N ARG A 245 -4.52 -12.00 14.55
CA ARG A 245 -5.52 -13.03 14.82
C ARG A 245 -5.28 -13.81 16.12
N LYS A 246 -4.23 -13.46 16.90
CA LYS A 246 -3.83 -14.13 18.15
C LYS A 246 -3.55 -15.63 17.99
N LEU A 247 -3.06 -16.04 16.82
CA LEU A 247 -2.70 -17.42 16.52
C LEU A 247 -1.25 -17.76 16.89
N VAL A 248 -0.39 -16.74 17.05
CA VAL A 248 1.02 -16.92 17.43
C VAL A 248 1.46 -15.85 18.43
N GLU A 249 2.44 -16.21 19.24
CA GLU A 249 3.26 -15.23 19.96
C GLU A 249 4.23 -14.58 18.98
N GLY A 250 4.06 -13.27 18.77
CA GLY A 250 4.80 -12.52 17.76
C GLY A 250 6.26 -12.24 18.15
N ALA A 251 6.53 -11.81 19.38
CA ALA A 251 7.85 -11.37 19.82
C ALA A 251 9.02 -12.33 19.45
N PRO A 252 9.01 -13.63 19.83
CA PRO A 252 10.11 -14.54 19.50
C PRO A 252 10.30 -14.72 17.99
N ARG A 253 9.20 -14.70 17.22
CA ARG A 253 9.21 -14.87 15.76
C ARG A 253 9.71 -13.63 15.04
N TRP A 254 9.34 -12.44 15.50
CA TRP A 254 9.89 -11.19 15.00
C TRP A 254 11.40 -11.11 15.25
N VAL A 255 11.87 -11.50 16.44
CA VAL A 255 13.31 -11.55 16.75
C VAL A 255 14.05 -12.55 15.84
N LYS A 256 13.50 -13.75 15.64
CA LYS A 256 14.08 -14.74 14.70
C LYS A 256 14.16 -14.17 13.28
N LEU A 257 13.07 -13.59 12.78
CA LEU A 257 13.01 -13.02 11.43
C LEU A 257 14.00 -11.87 11.27
N LEU A 258 14.16 -11.01 12.29
CA LEU A 258 15.19 -9.99 12.30
C LEU A 258 16.57 -10.65 12.11
N LYS A 259 16.96 -11.57 13.00
CA LYS A 259 18.29 -12.22 12.97
C LYS A 259 18.63 -12.93 11.65
N GLU A 260 17.64 -13.49 10.97
CA GLU A 260 17.82 -14.23 9.71
C GLU A 260 17.75 -13.33 8.47
N SER A 261 17.29 -12.08 8.60
CA SER A 261 17.08 -11.21 7.44
C SER A 261 18.38 -10.58 6.95
N PRO A 262 18.61 -10.51 5.62
CA PRO A 262 19.76 -9.81 5.07
C PRO A 262 19.68 -8.30 5.33
N ALA A 263 20.84 -7.65 5.46
CA ALA A 263 20.95 -6.21 5.77
C ALA A 263 20.17 -5.30 4.80
N ALA A 264 20.07 -5.68 3.53
CA ALA A 264 19.31 -4.93 2.53
C ALA A 264 17.80 -4.89 2.83
N GLU A 265 17.25 -5.96 3.40
CA GLU A 265 15.81 -6.12 3.64
C GLU A 265 15.39 -5.81 5.08
N LEU A 266 16.40 -5.68 5.95
CA LEU A 266 16.34 -5.29 7.35
C LEU A 266 15.40 -4.14 7.63
N SER A 267 15.44 -3.10 6.79
CA SER A 267 14.63 -1.90 6.96
C SER A 267 13.13 -2.19 6.92
N THR A 268 12.70 -3.15 6.12
CA THR A 268 11.29 -3.55 6.02
C THR A 268 10.87 -4.34 7.24
N VAL A 269 11.67 -5.31 7.66
CA VAL A 269 11.40 -6.15 8.83
C VAL A 269 11.40 -5.32 10.10
N ALA A 270 12.46 -4.52 10.31
CA ALA A 270 12.60 -3.62 11.44
C ALA A 270 11.42 -2.65 11.54
N ARG A 271 11.04 -2.01 10.42
CA ARG A 271 9.89 -1.08 10.41
C ARG A 271 8.58 -1.76 10.81
N ILE A 272 8.38 -3.03 10.47
CA ILE A 272 7.14 -3.75 10.77
C ILE A 272 7.18 -4.33 12.19
N ALA A 273 8.27 -5.00 12.57
CA ALA A 273 8.49 -5.54 13.90
C ALA A 273 8.47 -4.42 14.96
N GLY A 274 9.19 -3.32 14.71
CA GLY A 274 9.29 -2.16 15.60
C GLY A 274 8.01 -1.35 15.77
N ARG A 275 6.91 -1.67 15.05
CA ARG A 275 5.57 -1.15 15.42
C ARG A 275 5.09 -1.70 16.75
N ARG A 276 5.64 -2.83 17.18
CA ARG A 276 5.38 -3.41 18.50
C ARG A 276 6.49 -2.97 19.43
N ALA A 277 6.12 -2.45 20.59
CA ALA A 277 7.07 -2.16 21.67
C ALA A 277 7.40 -3.43 22.48
N TYR A 278 7.75 -4.53 21.81
CA TYR A 278 8.18 -5.75 22.50
C TYR A 278 9.60 -5.57 23.04
N PRO A 279 9.87 -5.83 24.33
CA PRO A 279 11.20 -5.68 24.90
C PRO A 279 12.28 -6.45 24.13
N GLU A 280 11.97 -7.66 23.66
CA GLU A 280 12.89 -8.53 22.94
C GLU A 280 13.19 -7.99 21.53
N VAL A 281 12.18 -7.48 20.84
CA VAL A 281 12.35 -6.82 19.53
C VAL A 281 13.15 -5.53 19.69
N THR A 282 12.83 -4.72 20.71
CA THR A 282 13.59 -3.51 21.04
C THR A 282 15.05 -3.84 21.32
N ALA A 283 15.33 -4.87 22.12
CA ALA A 283 16.70 -5.27 22.42
C ALA A 283 17.47 -5.71 21.16
N GLU A 284 16.84 -6.44 20.24
CA GLU A 284 17.49 -6.84 18.98
C GLU A 284 17.75 -5.64 18.06
N LEU A 285 16.78 -4.73 17.92
CA LEU A 285 16.94 -3.50 17.14
C LEU A 285 18.02 -2.59 17.72
N VAL A 286 18.16 -2.50 19.05
CA VAL A 286 19.25 -1.74 19.69
C VAL A 286 20.61 -2.31 19.31
N ARG A 287 20.79 -3.65 19.32
CA ARG A 287 22.06 -4.27 18.89
C ARG A 287 22.44 -3.89 17.46
N TRP A 288 21.46 -3.84 16.56
CA TRP A 288 21.69 -3.47 15.17
C TRP A 288 21.99 -1.99 14.99
N MET A 289 21.32 -1.14 15.76
CA MET A 289 21.61 0.29 15.82
C MET A 289 23.05 0.56 16.28
N GLU A 290 23.55 -0.25 17.20
CA GLU A 290 24.93 -0.17 17.73
C GLU A 290 25.94 -0.96 16.87
N GLY A 291 25.48 -1.59 15.79
CA GLY A 291 26.30 -2.37 14.86
C GLY A 291 27.15 -1.50 13.92
N THR A 292 27.92 -2.17 13.06
CA THR A 292 28.90 -1.51 12.16
C THR A 292 28.32 -1.12 10.79
N ASP A 293 27.18 -1.68 10.38
CA ASP A 293 26.53 -1.33 9.12
C ASP A 293 25.67 -0.04 9.30
N PRO A 294 26.05 1.09 8.68
CA PRO A 294 25.32 2.35 8.85
C PRO A 294 23.88 2.32 8.33
N GLN A 295 23.60 1.53 7.29
CA GLN A 295 22.26 1.41 6.73
C GLN A 295 21.36 0.61 7.67
N ALA A 296 21.87 -0.52 8.17
CA ALA A 296 21.20 -1.31 9.19
C ALA A 296 20.95 -0.50 10.47
N ALA A 297 21.95 0.25 10.92
CA ALA A 297 21.87 1.06 12.13
C ALA A 297 20.80 2.15 12.03
N THR A 298 20.79 2.88 10.91
CA THR A 298 19.78 3.92 10.64
C THR A 298 18.38 3.34 10.57
N ALA A 299 18.22 2.19 9.91
CA ALA A 299 16.93 1.49 9.81
C ALA A 299 16.42 1.01 11.18
N ALA A 300 17.31 0.48 12.02
CA ALA A 300 16.98 0.04 13.36
C ALA A 300 16.59 1.22 14.26
N ALA A 301 17.35 2.32 14.22
CA ALA A 301 16.99 3.56 14.92
C ALA A 301 15.61 4.07 14.51
N ALA A 302 15.29 4.05 13.21
CA ALA A 302 13.97 4.42 12.72
C ALA A 302 12.86 3.45 13.16
N ALA A 303 13.14 2.16 13.30
CA ALA A 303 12.18 1.18 13.76
C ALA A 303 11.85 1.30 15.26
N LEU A 304 12.83 1.68 16.08
CA LEU A 304 12.69 1.82 17.54
C LEU A 304 11.67 2.90 17.97
N GLY A 305 11.32 3.83 17.09
CA GLY A 305 10.41 4.95 17.36
C GLY A 305 8.93 4.60 17.48
N ALA A 306 8.56 3.38 17.90
CA ALA A 306 7.16 3.05 18.20
C ALA A 306 6.63 3.93 19.34
N PRO A 307 5.37 4.41 19.28
CA PRO A 307 4.75 5.11 20.40
C PRO A 307 4.83 4.28 21.68
N GLY A 308 5.27 4.90 22.79
CA GLY A 308 5.39 4.22 24.08
C GLY A 308 6.58 3.25 24.24
N ASN A 309 7.49 3.15 23.25
CA ASN A 309 8.70 2.32 23.38
C ASN A 309 9.77 2.99 24.26
N GLU A 310 9.51 3.11 25.55
CA GLU A 310 10.41 3.80 26.49
C GLU A 310 11.78 3.11 26.63
N ALA A 311 11.83 1.79 26.48
CA ALA A 311 13.08 1.02 26.50
C ALA A 311 14.07 1.44 25.39
N ALA A 312 13.60 2.09 24.33
CA ALA A 312 14.45 2.61 23.27
C ALA A 312 15.02 4.00 23.54
N VAL A 313 14.53 4.73 24.55
CA VAL A 313 14.90 6.14 24.77
C VAL A 313 16.38 6.31 25.06
N ASP A 314 16.94 5.53 25.98
CA ASP A 314 18.36 5.66 26.34
C ASP A 314 19.29 5.27 25.18
N PRO A 315 19.09 4.14 24.47
CA PRO A 315 19.86 3.82 23.28
C PRO A 315 19.77 4.90 22.19
N LEU A 316 18.57 5.38 21.86
CA LEU A 316 18.39 6.46 20.89
C LEU A 316 19.07 7.74 21.38
N GLY A 317 18.99 8.01 22.68
CA GLY A 317 19.71 9.08 23.35
C GLY A 317 21.22 8.98 23.15
N ARG A 318 21.85 7.80 23.20
CA ARG A 318 23.27 7.68 22.83
C ARG A 318 23.51 7.94 21.35
N ALA A 319 22.65 7.41 20.48
CA ALA A 319 22.76 7.55 19.04
C ALA A 319 22.69 9.02 18.57
N VAL A 320 21.92 9.88 19.25
CA VAL A 320 21.85 11.32 18.96
C VAL A 320 23.20 12.04 19.19
N TRP A 321 24.11 11.52 20.00
CA TRP A 321 25.44 12.10 20.22
C TRP A 321 26.53 11.34 19.45
N GLY A 322 26.15 10.41 18.57
CA GLY A 322 27.05 9.67 17.70
C GLY A 322 27.60 10.51 16.54
N SER A 323 28.64 9.99 15.88
CA SER A 323 29.31 10.67 14.76
C SER A 323 28.51 10.63 13.45
N ASP A 324 27.71 9.59 13.22
CA ASP A 324 26.93 9.41 11.99
C ASP A 324 25.69 10.34 11.96
N ALA A 325 25.64 11.24 10.99
CA ALA A 325 24.57 12.22 10.84
C ALA A 325 23.19 11.60 10.50
N LYS A 326 23.16 10.53 9.70
CA LYS A 326 21.90 9.84 9.34
C LYS A 326 21.32 9.14 10.56
N LEU A 327 22.17 8.49 11.35
CA LEU A 327 21.78 7.83 12.58
C LEU A 327 21.27 8.83 13.62
N ARG A 328 21.98 9.96 13.83
CA ARG A 328 21.51 11.05 14.71
C ARG A 328 20.11 11.53 14.32
N TRP A 329 19.91 11.77 13.02
CA TRP A 329 18.64 12.25 12.51
C TRP A 329 17.51 11.24 12.71
N ALA A 330 17.74 9.96 12.38
CA ALA A 330 16.78 8.90 12.64
C ALA A 330 16.44 8.77 14.13
N ALA A 331 17.43 8.89 15.02
CA ALA A 331 17.24 8.80 16.46
C ALA A 331 16.39 9.96 17.00
N ILE A 332 16.64 11.20 16.56
CA ILE A 332 15.83 12.38 16.89
C ILE A 332 14.37 12.17 16.49
N GLN A 333 14.12 11.74 15.25
CA GLN A 333 12.76 11.48 14.77
C GLN A 333 12.06 10.37 15.54
N SER A 334 12.79 9.31 15.91
CA SER A 334 12.25 8.22 16.72
C SER A 334 11.88 8.65 18.13
N LEU A 335 12.72 9.47 18.79
CA LEU A 335 12.39 10.09 20.07
C LEU A 335 11.15 10.98 19.96
N GLY A 336 11.01 11.73 18.86
CA GLY A 336 9.81 12.52 18.55
C GLY A 336 8.54 11.69 18.33
N ARG A 337 8.66 10.43 17.89
CA ARG A 337 7.53 9.50 17.78
C ARG A 337 7.20 8.78 19.07
N ILE A 338 8.20 8.40 19.87
CA ILE A 338 8.01 7.80 21.20
C ILE A 338 7.27 8.80 22.10
N ALA A 339 7.69 10.07 22.07
CA ALA A 339 7.00 11.22 22.68
C ALA A 339 6.72 11.12 24.20
N SER A 340 7.33 10.16 24.90
CA SER A 340 7.32 10.04 26.36
C SER A 340 8.10 11.19 27.01
N GLU A 341 7.88 11.42 28.30
CA GLU A 341 8.62 12.46 29.04
C GLU A 341 10.14 12.26 29.00
N PRO A 342 10.68 11.03 29.19
CA PRO A 342 12.10 10.77 28.97
C PRO A 342 12.58 11.14 27.55
N ALA A 343 11.83 10.79 26.51
CA ALA A 343 12.20 11.12 25.13
C ALA A 343 12.23 12.64 24.90
N ARG A 344 11.27 13.38 25.47
CA ARG A 344 11.22 14.85 25.41
C ARG A 344 12.41 15.48 26.13
N ALA A 345 12.85 14.91 27.25
CA ALA A 345 14.04 15.38 27.97
C ALA A 345 15.30 15.24 27.11
N VAL A 346 15.48 14.09 26.44
CA VAL A 346 16.59 13.86 25.51
C VAL A 346 16.56 14.86 24.36
N LEU A 347 15.40 15.11 23.75
CA LEU A 347 15.25 16.09 22.67
C LEU A 347 15.61 17.52 23.12
N LYS A 348 15.15 17.95 24.31
CA LYS A 348 15.47 19.29 24.85
C LYS A 348 16.97 19.47 25.08
N ARG A 349 17.63 18.43 25.62
CA ARG A 349 19.07 18.40 25.81
C ARG A 349 19.79 18.51 24.47
N ALA A 350 19.40 17.70 23.48
CA ALA A 350 19.99 17.73 22.14
C ALA A 350 19.80 19.10 21.45
N ALA A 351 18.66 19.75 21.63
CA ALA A 351 18.39 21.09 21.07
C ALA A 351 19.30 22.19 21.66
N SER A 352 19.67 22.06 22.94
CA SER A 352 20.42 23.08 23.68
C SER A 352 21.93 22.85 23.65
N GLU A 353 22.36 21.60 23.82
CA GLU A 353 23.75 21.26 24.16
C GLU A 353 24.53 20.57 23.03
N HIS A 354 23.86 20.03 22.02
CA HIS A 354 24.57 19.22 21.01
C HIS A 354 25.57 20.08 20.22
N PRO A 355 26.82 19.64 19.99
CA PRO A 355 27.86 20.45 19.34
C PRO A 355 27.52 20.80 17.89
N ASP A 356 26.94 19.86 17.14
CA ASP A 356 26.50 20.07 15.76
C ASP A 356 25.19 20.89 15.69
N ALA A 357 25.22 21.97 14.91
CA ALA A 357 24.11 22.91 14.76
C ALA A 357 22.91 22.33 14.00
N GLU A 358 23.14 21.38 13.08
CA GLU A 358 22.06 20.72 12.35
C GLU A 358 21.25 19.82 13.28
N THR A 359 21.93 19.05 14.12
CA THR A 359 21.33 18.23 15.18
C THR A 359 20.50 19.06 16.16
N ARG A 360 21.01 20.21 16.62
CA ARG A 360 20.24 21.13 17.48
C ARG A 360 18.94 21.58 16.82
N ARG A 361 18.99 21.95 15.54
CA ARG A 361 17.79 22.38 14.77
C ARG A 361 16.81 21.24 14.56
N ALA A 362 17.29 20.03 14.26
CA ALA A 362 16.44 18.86 14.10
C ALA A 362 15.69 18.54 15.40
N ALA A 363 16.40 18.50 16.54
CA ALA A 363 15.78 18.27 17.85
C ALA A 363 14.73 19.35 18.20
N GLN A 364 15.06 20.63 17.96
CA GLN A 364 14.10 21.72 18.15
C GLN A 364 12.86 21.59 17.25
N THR A 365 13.04 21.10 16.02
CA THR A 365 11.94 20.87 15.08
C THR A 365 10.98 19.81 15.61
N GLU A 366 11.49 18.68 16.10
CA GLU A 366 10.67 17.63 16.71
C GLU A 366 9.94 18.13 17.97
N ILE A 367 10.59 18.95 18.82
CA ILE A 367 9.93 19.58 19.98
C ILE A 367 8.75 20.45 19.52
N ASN A 368 8.93 21.26 18.48
CA ASN A 368 7.86 22.11 17.95
C ASN A 368 6.70 21.27 17.36
N LEU A 369 7.01 20.19 16.64
CA LEU A 369 6.02 19.25 16.11
C LEU A 369 5.22 18.59 17.24
N LEU A 370 5.87 18.19 18.33
CA LEU A 370 5.22 17.63 19.50
C LEU A 370 4.30 18.64 20.20
N ALA A 371 4.70 19.91 20.28
CA ALA A 371 3.86 20.98 20.83
C ALA A 371 2.62 21.22 19.95
N ALA A 372 2.80 21.26 18.62
CA ALA A 372 1.71 21.42 17.67
C ALA A 372 0.71 20.25 17.73
N ARG A 373 1.18 19.01 17.87
CA ARG A 373 0.32 17.82 18.05
C ARG A 373 -0.53 17.90 19.33
N ARG A 374 0.02 18.46 20.41
CA ARG A 374 -0.72 18.67 21.67
C ARG A 374 -1.75 19.81 21.56
N ALA A 375 -1.48 20.81 20.73
CA ALA A 375 -2.35 21.98 20.56
C ALA A 375 -3.50 21.75 19.58
N ALA A 376 -3.43 20.72 18.72
CA ALA A 376 -4.54 20.34 17.84
C ALA A 376 -5.71 19.76 18.66
N PRO A 377 -6.97 20.18 18.40
CA PRO A 377 -8.13 19.58 19.07
C PRO A 377 -8.22 18.09 18.74
N SER A 378 -8.42 17.26 19.76
CA SER A 378 -8.62 15.82 19.60
C SER A 378 -9.92 15.54 18.86
N GLU A 379 -9.87 15.07 17.61
CA GLU A 379 -11.05 14.53 16.91
C GLU A 379 -11.45 13.12 17.40
N SER A 380 -11.36 12.87 18.71
CA SER A 380 -11.83 11.64 19.33
C SER A 380 -12.32 11.89 20.75
N GLY A 381 -13.65 11.92 20.92
CA GLY A 381 -14.33 11.77 22.21
C GLY A 381 -14.69 13.07 22.92
N ASP A 382 -15.89 13.59 22.63
CA ASP A 382 -16.89 13.95 23.66
C ASP A 382 -18.17 14.43 22.97
N ALA A 383 -18.94 13.48 22.45
CA ALA A 383 -20.32 13.68 22.05
C ALA A 383 -21.19 12.61 22.73
N ALA A 384 -21.21 12.60 24.05
CA ALA A 384 -22.21 11.88 24.83
C ALA A 384 -22.29 12.44 26.25
N THR A 385 -23.08 13.50 26.43
CA THR A 385 -24.04 13.69 27.53
C THR A 385 -24.59 15.12 27.49
N LYS A 386 -25.50 15.38 26.55
CA LYS A 386 -26.63 16.29 26.81
C LYS A 386 -27.89 15.64 26.26
N GLU A 387 -28.86 15.57 27.16
CA GLU A 387 -30.26 15.11 27.15
C GLU A 387 -30.95 14.72 25.83
N PRO A 388 -31.90 13.77 25.89
CA PRO A 388 -32.56 13.19 24.72
C PRO A 388 -33.52 14.20 24.07
N ILE A 389 -33.20 14.60 22.84
CA ILE A 389 -34.14 15.33 21.99
C ILE A 389 -35.04 14.29 21.32
N THR A 390 -36.32 14.31 21.67
CA THR A 390 -37.37 13.54 20.99
C THR A 390 -37.46 13.96 19.52
N PRO A 391 -37.67 13.03 18.57
CA PRO A 391 -37.70 13.37 17.15
C PRO A 391 -39.01 14.09 16.83
N LYS A 392 -38.92 15.36 16.40
CA LYS A 392 -40.00 16.05 15.69
C LYS A 392 -39.79 15.84 14.19
N GLU A 393 -40.86 15.47 13.50
CA GLU A 393 -40.94 15.22 12.06
C GLU A 393 -40.37 16.36 11.19
N PRO A 394 -39.93 16.07 9.94
CA PRO A 394 -39.21 17.01 9.11
C PRO A 394 -40.15 18.05 8.49
N SER A 395 -39.88 19.32 8.74
CA SER A 395 -40.39 20.40 7.89
C SER A 395 -39.35 20.76 6.83
N GLN A 396 -39.85 20.96 5.61
CA GLN A 396 -39.08 21.25 4.41
C GLN A 396 -38.46 22.66 4.46
N GLY A 397 -37.28 22.80 3.84
CA GLY A 397 -36.75 24.10 3.37
C GLY A 397 -35.39 24.46 3.95
N GLY A 398 -34.35 24.54 3.11
CA GLY A 398 -33.06 25.15 3.48
C GLY A 398 -31.80 24.57 2.83
N SER A 399 -31.81 24.38 1.52
CA SER A 399 -30.61 24.27 0.69
C SER A 399 -29.80 25.57 0.76
N LEU A 400 -28.46 25.47 0.94
CA LEU A 400 -27.36 26.32 0.39
C LEU A 400 -26.21 26.78 1.31
N VAL A 401 -26.23 26.65 2.64
CA VAL A 401 -25.15 27.29 3.45
C VAL A 401 -24.06 26.35 4.00
N ARG A 402 -24.15 25.02 3.82
CA ARG A 402 -23.14 24.08 4.38
C ARG A 402 -22.00 23.64 3.45
N ALA A 403 -21.95 24.13 2.20
CA ALA A 403 -21.01 23.61 1.19
C ALA A 403 -19.69 24.40 1.01
N HIS A 404 -19.45 25.50 1.72
CA HIS A 404 -18.29 26.38 1.42
C HIS A 404 -17.28 26.64 2.54
N TRP A 405 -17.38 25.98 3.70
CA TRP A 405 -16.37 26.20 4.75
C TRP A 405 -15.08 25.39 4.54
N LYS A 406 -15.19 24.17 3.98
CA LYS A 406 -14.02 23.30 3.72
C LYS A 406 -13.11 23.85 2.62
N THR A 407 -13.64 24.60 1.67
CA THR A 407 -12.87 25.26 0.60
C THR A 407 -12.12 26.50 1.11
N PHE A 408 -12.65 27.23 2.08
CA PHE A 408 -11.99 28.41 2.67
C PHE A 408 -10.80 28.06 3.58
N ALA A 409 -10.87 26.97 4.35
CA ALA A 409 -9.76 26.53 5.21
C ALA A 409 -8.56 26.01 4.40
N LEU A 410 -8.81 25.38 3.25
CA LEU A 410 -7.76 24.88 2.36
C LEU A 410 -7.03 26.01 1.62
N LEU A 411 -7.75 27.06 1.20
CA LEU A 411 -7.17 28.23 0.54
C LEU A 411 -6.35 29.12 1.51
N GLY A 412 -6.78 29.22 2.77
CA GLY A 412 -6.03 29.96 3.81
C GLY A 412 -4.67 29.33 4.15
N GLY A 413 -4.60 27.99 4.21
CA GLY A 413 -3.35 27.27 4.45
C GLY A 413 -2.33 27.38 3.29
N ILE A 414 -2.82 27.44 2.05
CA ILE A 414 -1.98 27.57 0.84
C ILE A 414 -1.34 28.97 0.75
N LEU A 415 -2.05 30.03 1.17
CA LEU A 415 -1.54 31.41 1.15
C LEU A 415 -0.44 31.67 2.20
N ILE A 416 -0.51 31.03 3.38
CA ILE A 416 0.50 31.19 4.44
C ILE A 416 1.79 30.43 4.08
N ALA A 417 1.69 29.26 3.44
CA ALA A 417 2.84 28.51 2.95
C ALA A 417 3.57 29.24 1.79
N ALA A 418 2.81 29.88 0.88
CA ALA A 418 3.37 30.68 -0.21
C ALA A 418 4.12 31.92 0.30
N ALA A 419 3.60 32.59 1.35
CA ALA A 419 4.25 33.76 1.96
C ALA A 419 5.58 33.39 2.66
N GLY A 420 5.63 32.23 3.35
CA GLY A 420 6.85 31.74 3.99
C GLY A 420 7.98 31.40 2.99
N VAL A 421 7.62 30.80 1.86
CA VAL A 421 8.56 30.48 0.77
C VAL A 421 9.05 31.75 0.06
N PHE A 422 8.19 32.76 -0.13
CA PHE A 422 8.57 34.03 -0.75
C PHE A 422 9.56 34.85 0.11
N VAL A 423 9.38 34.86 1.44
CA VAL A 423 10.31 35.53 2.38
C VAL A 423 11.67 34.81 2.44
N PHE A 424 11.68 33.48 2.35
CA PHE A 424 12.92 32.67 2.32
C PHE A 424 13.73 32.88 1.04
N ILE A 425 13.06 32.95 -0.12
CA ILE A 425 13.72 33.21 -1.41
C ILE A 425 14.26 34.64 -1.47
N ARG A 426 13.49 35.64 -0.97
CA ARG A 426 13.93 37.04 -0.94
C ARG A 426 15.15 37.27 -0.04
N ARG A 427 15.26 36.58 1.10
CA ARG A 427 16.44 36.64 1.99
C ARG A 427 17.69 35.97 1.41
N ARG A 428 17.52 34.97 0.56
CA ARG A 428 18.65 34.29 -0.11
C ARG A 428 19.24 35.10 -1.26
N PHE A 429 18.41 35.88 -1.97
CA PHE A 429 18.87 36.80 -3.02
C PHE A 429 19.48 38.11 -2.50
N GLN A 430 19.17 38.53 -1.26
CA GLN A 430 19.78 39.72 -0.65
C GLN A 430 21.15 39.48 0.00
N ARG A 431 21.61 38.22 0.11
CA ARG A 431 22.94 37.86 0.69
C ARG A 431 24.01 37.53 -0.35
N GLY A 432 23.70 37.61 -1.64
CA GLY A 432 24.67 37.53 -2.73
C GLY A 432 25.17 38.91 -3.15
N GLY A 433 25.95 39.57 -2.29
CA GLY A 433 26.68 40.79 -2.65
C GLY A 433 27.94 40.46 -3.46
N ALA A 434 28.21 41.31 -4.46
CA ALA A 434 29.20 41.17 -5.53
C ALA A 434 30.66 40.87 -5.10
N PRO A 435 31.47 40.25 -5.98
CA PRO A 435 32.90 40.14 -5.78
C PRO A 435 33.60 41.50 -5.96
N ARG A 436 34.59 41.79 -5.12
CA ARG A 436 35.67 42.72 -5.46
C ARG A 436 36.81 41.94 -6.11
#